data_AF-A0A9E1N031-F1
#
_entry.id   AF-A0A9E1N031-F1
#
_cell.length_a   1.000
_cell.length_b   1.000
_cell.length_c   1.000
_cell.angle_alpha   90.00
_cell.angle_beta   90.00
_cell.angle_gamma   90.00
#
_symmetry.space_group_name_H-M   'P 1'
#
loop_
_entity.id
_entity.type
_entity.pdbx_description
1 polymer ?
#
loop_
_entity_poly.entity_id
_entity_poly.type
_entity_poly.pdbx_seq_one_letter_code
_entity_poly.pdbx_strand_id
1 'polypeptide(L)'
;MWGVIVDLVASRADGDDVDLWSSQAALKVDGVVNRSSVSKDTIYINDPACGAGVLLSDGVRLLANARWCHTGTIPGSPIFSFDRKEAEALLDKDPRRCAVLQPLWRAREVMAGTSLPETFLLDLTDSRAPEAEWPILYGLLDARKRSDRRMRRASGPWWHLRRPRRELAARLAEPISQEGRPPNTVLARPALADPHLYTVLPAGARFDQSLVVWPERPWLIPGKQVLELDSSWALFGCLQSDVHRIWVGRFTMNFTRLTRYTVKLFQSFPLPEDLDALQDVVTRAKDFDATRQLAKKEGVTPAALARGGQSKAAMSALAQLNVAVRAAYGWHDEPDEEETMLRLAHIRTTRFDYTKSTT
;
A
#
# COMPACT_ATOMS: atom_id res chain seq x y z
N MET A 1 -21.40 14.56 16.25
CA MET A 1 -21.10 13.36 15.44
C MET A 1 -20.38 12.40 16.36
N TRP A 2 -21.04 11.29 16.69
CA TRP A 2 -20.77 10.44 17.86
C TRP A 2 -19.66 9.43 17.56
N GLY A 3 -18.69 9.29 18.46
CA GLY A 3 -17.73 8.17 18.45
C GLY A 3 -18.30 7.01 19.27
N VAL A 4 -18.22 5.80 18.74
CA VAL A 4 -18.63 4.56 19.40
C VAL A 4 -17.49 4.10 20.32
N ILE A 5 -17.82 3.84 21.59
CA ILE A 5 -16.99 3.06 22.51
C ILE A 5 -17.63 1.67 22.52
N VAL A 6 -16.83 0.65 22.25
CA VAL A 6 -17.27 -0.75 22.25
C VAL A 6 -16.66 -1.39 23.49
N ASP A 7 -17.50 -1.63 24.50
CA ASP A 7 -17.12 -2.32 25.72
C ASP A 7 -17.66 -3.76 25.65
N LEU A 8 -16.79 -4.75 25.78
CA LEU A 8 -17.15 -6.17 25.86
C LEU A 8 -16.73 -6.68 27.24
N VAL A 9 -17.72 -6.94 28.10
CA VAL A 9 -17.52 -7.52 29.43
C VAL A 9 -18.08 -8.94 29.43
N ALA A 10 -17.24 -9.93 29.70
CA ALA A 10 -17.69 -11.28 30.04
C ALA A 10 -17.88 -11.37 31.56
N SER A 11 -19.08 -11.70 32.04
CA SER A 11 -19.28 -12.07 33.44
C SER A 11 -19.25 -13.59 33.60
N ARG A 12 -18.61 -14.06 34.68
CA ARG A 12 -18.78 -15.42 35.21
C ARG A 12 -19.88 -15.37 36.25
N ALA A 13 -20.91 -16.20 36.10
CA ALA A 13 -21.95 -16.39 37.10
C ALA A 13 -21.64 -17.65 37.92
N ASP A 14 -21.49 -17.49 39.24
CA ASP A 14 -21.63 -18.56 40.23
C ASP A 14 -23.06 -18.50 40.80
N GLY A 15 -23.75 -19.64 40.85
CA GLY A 15 -24.82 -19.92 41.81
C GLY A 15 -26.28 -19.73 41.39
N ASP A 16 -26.93 -20.87 41.13
CA ASP A 16 -28.34 -21.27 41.36
C ASP A 16 -29.54 -20.60 40.65
N ASP A 17 -30.19 -21.42 39.81
CA ASP A 17 -31.62 -21.58 39.46
C ASP A 17 -32.55 -20.35 39.32
N VAL A 18 -32.94 -20.05 38.07
CA VAL A 18 -34.28 -20.21 37.44
C VAL A 18 -34.44 -19.26 36.24
N ASP A 19 -35.00 -19.85 35.18
CA ASP A 19 -35.68 -19.30 34.00
C ASP A 19 -34.93 -18.76 32.76
N LEU A 20 -35.33 -19.41 31.66
CA LEU A 20 -34.96 -19.25 30.27
C LEU A 20 -35.62 -18.00 29.66
N TRP A 21 -34.85 -17.27 28.84
CA TRP A 21 -35.21 -16.14 27.95
C TRP A 21 -35.17 -14.71 28.54
N SER A 22 -33.98 -14.10 28.52
CA SER A 22 -33.73 -12.80 27.87
C SER A 22 -32.28 -12.35 28.07
N SER A 23 -31.40 -12.65 27.10
CA SER A 23 -30.04 -12.12 27.10
C SER A 23 -30.01 -10.69 26.54
N GLN A 24 -30.36 -9.71 27.37
CA GLN A 24 -29.91 -8.33 27.21
C GLN A 24 -28.99 -8.01 28.39
N ALA A 25 -27.69 -8.04 28.16
CA ALA A 25 -26.71 -7.58 29.15
C ALA A 25 -26.86 -6.06 29.34
N ALA A 26 -27.16 -5.65 30.58
CA ALA A 26 -27.22 -4.25 30.97
C ALA A 26 -25.80 -3.67 31.12
N LEU A 27 -25.51 -2.61 30.35
CA LEU A 27 -24.29 -1.82 30.39
C LEU A 27 -24.22 -1.01 31.71
N LYS A 28 -23.10 -1.08 32.43
CA LYS A 28 -22.77 -0.14 33.53
C LYS A 28 -21.41 0.49 33.24
N VAL A 29 -21.36 1.81 33.21
CA VAL A 29 -20.17 2.60 32.85
C VAL A 29 -19.49 3.11 34.13
N ASP A 30 -18.24 2.72 34.36
CA ASP A 30 -17.36 3.33 35.36
C ASP A 30 -16.11 3.87 34.64
N GLY A 31 -16.08 5.18 34.39
CA GLY A 31 -14.90 5.91 33.89
C GLY A 31 -15.21 7.01 32.86
N VAL A 32 -15.00 8.27 33.23
CA VAL A 32 -15.11 9.43 32.34
C VAL A 32 -13.75 9.67 31.66
N VAL A 33 -13.60 9.25 30.40
CA VAL A 33 -12.48 9.71 29.56
C VAL A 33 -12.83 11.09 29.01
N ASN A 34 -11.98 12.09 29.27
CA ASN A 34 -12.15 13.45 28.77
C ASN A 34 -12.06 13.46 27.23
N ARG A 35 -13.21 13.57 26.55
CA ARG A 35 -13.34 13.52 25.08
C ARG A 35 -12.65 14.67 24.34
N SER A 36 -12.25 15.75 25.02
CA SER A 36 -11.67 16.94 24.38
C SER A 36 -10.21 16.80 23.94
N SER A 37 -9.50 15.77 24.40
CA SER A 37 -8.07 15.54 24.10
C SER A 37 -7.79 14.34 23.18
N VAL A 38 -8.82 13.57 22.81
CA VAL A 38 -8.66 12.37 22.00
C VAL A 38 -8.83 12.71 20.51
N SER A 39 -7.78 12.52 19.73
CA SER A 39 -7.82 12.62 18.27
C SER A 39 -8.90 11.70 17.68
N LYS A 40 -9.58 12.13 16.62
CA LYS A 40 -10.56 11.31 15.86
C LYS A 40 -9.96 9.98 15.34
N ASP A 41 -8.63 9.90 15.27
CA ASP A 41 -7.88 8.78 14.71
C ASP A 41 -7.48 7.75 15.77
N THR A 42 -8.12 7.81 16.94
CA THR A 42 -7.78 7.00 18.11
C THR A 42 -8.95 6.12 18.52
N ILE A 43 -8.77 4.80 18.48
CA ILE A 43 -9.70 3.84 19.08
C ILE A 43 -9.11 3.42 20.41
N TYR A 44 -9.88 3.59 21.49
CA TYR A 44 -9.60 2.95 22.77
C TYR A 44 -10.33 1.63 22.80
N ILE A 45 -9.58 0.55 22.93
CA ILE A 45 -10.15 -0.77 23.16
C ILE A 45 -9.83 -1.15 24.60
N ASN A 46 -10.88 -1.26 25.40
CA ASN A 46 -10.78 -1.74 26.76
C ASN A 46 -10.89 -3.28 26.73
N ASP A 47 -9.80 -3.93 26.34
CA ASP A 47 -9.69 -5.40 26.36
C ASP A 47 -9.13 -5.82 27.72
N PRO A 48 -9.93 -6.49 28.59
CA PRO A 48 -9.48 -6.97 29.89
C PRO A 48 -8.25 -7.90 29.79
N ALA A 49 -8.09 -8.62 28.68
CA ALA A 49 -6.94 -9.48 28.44
C ALA A 49 -5.64 -8.68 28.19
N CYS A 50 -5.76 -7.42 27.76
CA CYS A 50 -4.63 -6.53 27.50
C CYS A 50 -4.21 -5.68 28.72
N GLY A 51 -4.97 -5.72 29.83
CA GLY A 51 -4.61 -5.09 31.12
C GLY A 51 -4.58 -3.55 31.16
N ALA A 52 -4.51 -2.88 30.00
CA ALA A 52 -4.60 -1.44 29.83
C ALA A 52 -5.27 -1.11 28.49
N GLY A 53 -6.08 -0.05 28.45
CA GLY A 53 -6.77 0.39 27.23
C GLY A 53 -5.80 0.55 26.06
N VAL A 54 -6.04 -0.20 24.99
CA VAL A 54 -5.18 -0.20 23.80
C VAL A 54 -5.51 1.02 22.97
N LEU A 55 -4.48 1.85 22.71
CA LEU A 55 -4.55 2.98 21.80
C LEU A 55 -4.25 2.51 20.36
N LEU A 56 -5.30 2.24 19.58
CA LEU A 56 -5.10 2.11 18.14
C LEU A 56 -5.06 3.51 17.51
N SER A 57 -3.86 3.95 17.16
CA SER A 57 -3.66 5.04 16.21
C SER A 57 -3.05 4.50 14.93
N ASP A 58 -3.26 5.17 13.80
CA ASP A 58 -2.54 4.89 12.55
C ASP A 58 -1.01 5.12 12.67
N GLY A 59 -0.58 5.78 13.76
CA GLY A 59 0.80 6.16 14.02
C GLY A 59 1.74 5.02 14.45
N VAL A 60 1.20 3.95 15.07
CA VAL A 60 2.03 2.86 15.61
C VAL A 60 2.39 1.86 14.50
N ARG A 61 3.68 1.72 14.17
CA ARG A 61 4.13 0.91 13.03
C ARG A 61 4.61 -0.46 13.49
N LEU A 62 4.10 -1.51 12.87
CA LEU A 62 4.62 -2.87 13.01
C LEU A 62 5.97 -2.96 12.31
N LEU A 63 7.03 -3.22 13.08
CA LEU A 63 8.39 -3.39 12.54
C LEU A 63 8.46 -4.53 11.51
N ALA A 64 7.62 -5.56 11.65
CA ALA A 64 7.50 -6.64 10.68
C ALA A 64 7.12 -6.16 9.27
N ASN A 65 6.34 -5.08 9.18
CA ASN A 65 5.91 -4.48 7.92
C ASN A 65 6.87 -3.36 7.47
N ALA A 66 7.88 -3.03 8.27
CA ALA A 66 8.85 -2.01 7.89
C ALA A 66 9.59 -2.49 6.64
N ARG A 67 9.78 -1.56 5.69
CA ARG A 67 10.49 -1.81 4.41
C ARG A 67 9.78 -2.72 3.39
N TRP A 68 8.56 -3.15 3.66
CA TRP A 68 7.74 -3.87 2.67
C TRP A 68 7.08 -2.93 1.67
N CYS A 69 6.86 -1.67 2.04
CA CYS A 69 6.23 -0.69 1.18
C CYS A 69 6.95 0.66 1.18
N HIS A 70 6.92 1.31 0.03
CA HIS A 70 7.59 2.57 -0.22
C HIS A 70 6.65 3.54 -0.93
N THR A 71 6.76 4.83 -0.59
CA THR A 71 6.21 5.88 -1.45
C THR A 71 7.15 6.03 -2.65
N GLY A 72 6.57 6.20 -3.84
CA GLY A 72 7.34 6.50 -5.04
C GLY A 72 8.18 7.77 -4.94
N THR A 73 8.92 8.00 -6.02
CA THR A 73 9.86 9.11 -6.22
C THR A 73 9.12 10.45 -6.31
N ILE A 74 9.74 11.51 -5.77
CA ILE A 74 9.29 12.89 -5.96
C ILE A 74 10.26 13.57 -6.94
N PRO A 75 9.86 13.81 -8.21
CA PRO A 75 10.70 14.47 -9.20
C PRO A 75 11.21 15.86 -8.78
N GLY A 76 10.49 16.53 -7.87
CA GLY A 76 10.85 17.84 -7.33
C GLY A 76 10.34 19.00 -8.18
N SER A 77 10.51 18.93 -9.50
CA SER A 77 9.96 19.90 -10.47
C SER A 77 9.47 19.19 -11.74
N PRO A 78 8.42 19.72 -12.41
CA PRO A 78 7.97 19.21 -13.71
C PRO A 78 9.04 19.24 -14.80
N ILE A 79 10.11 20.03 -14.66
CA ILE A 79 11.16 20.13 -15.70
C ILE A 79 11.88 18.80 -15.96
N PHE A 80 11.88 17.89 -14.97
CA PHE A 80 12.45 16.53 -15.08
C PHE A 80 11.45 15.51 -15.64
N SER A 81 10.20 15.90 -15.88
CA SER A 81 9.22 15.04 -16.53
C SER A 81 9.15 15.36 -18.02
N PHE A 82 9.11 14.33 -18.84
CA PHE A 82 8.99 14.39 -20.28
C PHE A 82 7.77 13.58 -20.69
N ASP A 83 7.03 14.03 -21.69
CA ASP A 83 6.07 13.15 -22.33
C ASP A 83 6.80 12.12 -23.21
N ARG A 84 6.05 11.11 -23.69
CA ARG A 84 6.62 10.05 -24.53
C ARG A 84 7.33 10.59 -25.78
N LYS A 85 6.74 11.57 -26.48
CA LYS A 85 7.29 12.10 -27.73
C LYS A 85 8.59 12.87 -27.47
N GLU A 86 8.63 13.68 -26.41
CA GLU A 86 9.83 14.37 -25.98
C GLU A 86 10.93 13.38 -25.57
N ALA A 87 10.57 12.31 -24.85
CA ALA A 87 11.50 11.28 -24.43
C ALA A 87 12.11 10.52 -25.61
N GLU A 88 11.27 10.08 -26.56
CA GLU A 88 11.70 9.42 -27.80
C GLU A 88 12.65 10.35 -28.59
N ALA A 89 12.29 11.61 -28.78
CA ALA A 89 13.15 12.59 -29.47
C ALA A 89 14.50 12.83 -28.77
N LEU A 90 14.56 12.69 -27.44
CA LEU A 90 15.82 12.75 -26.70
C LEU A 90 16.68 11.49 -26.88
N LEU A 91 16.05 10.32 -26.93
CA LEU A 91 16.71 9.03 -27.13
C LEU A 91 17.22 8.87 -28.56
N ASP A 92 16.47 9.31 -29.56
CA ASP A 92 16.88 9.28 -30.98
C ASP A 92 18.16 10.10 -31.22
N LYS A 93 18.31 11.21 -30.50
CA LYS A 93 19.49 12.08 -30.59
C LYS A 93 20.72 11.50 -29.88
N ASP A 94 20.53 10.74 -28.80
CA ASP A 94 21.61 10.07 -28.07
C ASP A 94 21.05 8.89 -27.27
N PRO A 95 21.17 7.65 -27.78
CA PRO A 95 20.61 6.47 -27.13
C PRO A 95 21.16 6.22 -25.72
N ARG A 96 22.36 6.72 -25.39
CA ARG A 96 22.97 6.56 -24.06
C ARG A 96 22.15 7.22 -22.94
N ARG A 97 21.27 8.16 -23.29
CA ARG A 97 20.37 8.83 -22.33
C ARG A 97 19.34 7.89 -21.72
N CYS A 98 19.12 6.69 -22.28
CA CYS A 98 18.25 5.68 -21.67
C CYS A 98 18.69 5.31 -20.24
N ALA A 99 19.96 5.52 -19.89
CA ALA A 99 20.48 5.29 -18.53
C ALA A 99 19.89 6.25 -17.48
N VAL A 100 19.46 7.44 -17.88
CA VAL A 100 18.91 8.48 -16.98
C VAL A 100 17.46 8.85 -17.28
N LEU A 101 16.96 8.50 -18.46
CA LEU A 101 15.58 8.74 -18.85
C LEU A 101 14.76 7.48 -18.65
N GLN A 102 14.04 7.41 -17.54
CA GLN A 102 13.34 6.22 -17.10
C GLN A 102 11.82 6.39 -17.21
N PRO A 103 11.07 5.35 -17.60
CA PRO A 103 9.61 5.43 -17.60
C PRO A 103 9.07 5.72 -16.19
N LEU A 104 8.12 6.64 -16.06
CA LEU A 104 7.54 7.06 -14.78
C LEU A 104 6.06 6.72 -14.73
N TRP A 105 5.70 5.71 -13.94
CA TRP A 105 4.32 5.38 -13.65
C TRP A 105 3.69 6.34 -12.64
N ARG A 106 2.52 6.86 -12.99
CA ARG A 106 1.69 7.75 -12.18
C ARG A 106 0.38 7.08 -11.78
N ALA A 107 -0.23 7.55 -10.70
CA ALA A 107 -1.57 7.12 -10.29
C ALA A 107 -2.59 7.17 -11.44
N ARG A 108 -2.56 8.23 -12.26
CA ARG A 108 -3.47 8.40 -13.40
C ARG A 108 -3.35 7.26 -14.42
N GLU A 109 -2.13 6.86 -14.77
CA GLU A 109 -1.86 5.81 -15.76
C GLU A 109 -2.31 4.45 -15.21
N VAL A 110 -2.04 4.18 -13.94
CA VAL A 110 -2.52 2.98 -13.23
C VAL A 110 -4.05 2.91 -13.21
N MET A 111 -4.72 4.01 -12.88
CA MET A 111 -6.18 4.09 -12.82
C MET A 111 -6.83 4.04 -14.20
N ALA A 112 -6.21 4.65 -15.22
CA ALA A 112 -6.63 4.53 -16.61
C ALA A 112 -6.37 3.11 -17.14
N GLY A 113 -5.42 2.41 -16.53
CA GLY A 113 -5.02 1.09 -16.92
C GLY A 113 -4.18 1.07 -18.20
N THR A 114 -3.43 2.11 -18.49
CA THR A 114 -2.52 2.04 -19.62
C THR A 114 -1.47 0.95 -19.36
N SER A 115 -1.11 0.17 -20.39
CA SER A 115 -0.04 -0.82 -20.30
C SER A 115 1.34 -0.18 -20.41
N LEU A 116 1.39 1.10 -20.79
CA LEU A 116 2.60 1.87 -20.98
C LEU A 116 2.48 3.22 -20.25
N PRO A 117 3.58 3.71 -19.66
CA PRO A 117 3.62 5.05 -19.07
C PRO A 117 3.59 6.12 -20.17
N GLU A 118 2.93 7.24 -19.90
CA GLU A 118 2.89 8.41 -20.78
C GLU A 118 4.00 9.40 -20.42
N THR A 119 4.52 9.28 -19.19
CA THR A 119 5.56 10.15 -18.65
C THR A 119 6.89 9.42 -18.49
N PHE A 120 7.98 10.13 -18.75
CA PHE A 120 9.35 9.71 -18.46
C PHE A 120 9.96 10.68 -17.44
N LEU A 121 10.71 10.13 -16.48
CA LEU A 121 11.48 10.87 -15.49
C LEU A 121 12.94 10.89 -15.92
N LEU A 122 13.51 12.09 -15.95
CA LEU A 122 14.95 12.27 -15.99
C LEU A 122 15.51 12.18 -14.57
N ASP A 123 16.17 11.07 -14.27
CA ASP A 123 16.81 10.80 -12.99
C ASP A 123 18.33 10.94 -13.11
N LEU A 124 18.86 12.05 -12.57
CA LEU A 124 20.28 12.36 -12.55
C LEU A 124 20.94 12.01 -11.20
N THR A 125 20.24 11.31 -10.29
CA THR A 125 20.71 11.11 -8.90
C THR A 125 22.04 10.38 -8.81
N ASP A 126 22.24 9.38 -9.66
CA ASP A 126 23.45 8.55 -9.66
C ASP A 126 24.33 8.84 -10.89
N SER A 127 23.92 9.78 -11.74
CA SER A 127 24.73 10.23 -12.86
C SER A 127 25.87 11.10 -12.35
N ARG A 128 27.10 10.61 -12.57
CA ARG A 128 28.31 11.44 -12.49
C ARG A 128 28.66 12.08 -13.82
N ALA A 129 27.84 11.85 -14.87
CA ALA A 129 28.13 12.34 -16.21
C ALA A 129 28.24 13.87 -16.14
N PRO A 130 29.41 14.44 -16.44
CA PRO A 130 29.57 15.89 -16.46
C PRO A 130 28.63 16.49 -17.51
N GLU A 131 28.19 17.72 -17.29
CA GLU A 131 27.36 18.48 -18.24
C GLU A 131 27.92 18.48 -19.67
N ALA A 132 29.25 18.40 -19.80
CA ALA A 132 29.97 18.28 -21.06
C ALA A 132 29.61 17.02 -21.88
N GLU A 133 29.19 15.92 -21.23
CA GLU A 133 28.79 14.70 -21.93
C GLU A 133 27.39 14.81 -22.54
N TRP A 134 26.47 15.58 -21.94
CA TRP A 134 25.08 15.70 -22.37
C TRP A 134 24.62 17.15 -22.62
N PRO A 135 25.32 17.93 -23.47
CA PRO A 135 25.07 19.37 -23.62
C PRO A 135 23.66 19.71 -24.10
N ILE A 136 23.06 18.86 -24.95
CA ILE A 136 21.67 19.05 -25.43
C ILE A 136 20.66 18.90 -24.29
N LEU A 137 20.87 17.90 -23.42
CA LEU A 137 19.98 17.63 -22.29
C LEU A 137 20.06 18.77 -21.27
N TYR A 138 21.27 19.17 -20.90
CA TYR A 138 21.48 20.29 -19.96
C TYR A 138 20.98 21.62 -20.53
N GLY A 139 21.19 21.89 -21.83
CA GLY A 139 20.61 23.07 -22.49
C GLY A 139 19.09 23.11 -22.44
N LEU A 140 18.42 21.96 -22.58
CA LEU A 140 16.96 21.85 -22.42
C LEU A 140 16.52 22.09 -20.98
N LEU A 141 17.22 21.49 -20.01
CA LEU A 141 16.92 21.70 -18.58
C LEU A 141 17.12 23.15 -18.17
N ASP A 142 18.16 23.82 -18.67
CA ASP A 142 18.42 25.23 -18.41
C ASP A 142 17.34 26.14 -18.96
N ALA A 143 16.87 25.86 -20.19
CA ALA A 143 15.73 26.58 -20.77
C ALA A 143 14.47 26.41 -19.92
N ARG A 144 14.17 25.18 -19.46
CA ARG A 144 13.02 24.89 -18.58
C ARG A 144 13.19 25.47 -17.16
N LYS A 145 14.41 25.49 -16.62
CA LYS A 145 14.71 26.07 -15.31
C LYS A 145 14.44 27.58 -15.28
N ARG A 146 14.72 28.30 -16.37
CA ARG A 146 14.47 29.75 -16.46
C ARG A 146 12.97 30.08 -16.37
N SER A 147 12.09 29.19 -16.83
CA SER A 147 10.64 29.36 -16.73
C SER A 147 10.05 28.91 -15.38
N ASP A 148 10.71 28.01 -14.65
CA ASP A 148 10.26 27.56 -13.32
C ASP A 148 10.78 28.45 -12.18
N ARG A 149 9.89 29.32 -11.65
CA ARG A 149 10.20 30.22 -10.53
C ARG A 149 10.67 29.50 -9.26
N ARG A 150 10.21 28.27 -8.99
CA ARG A 150 10.62 27.51 -7.79
C ARG A 150 12.08 27.09 -7.90
N MET A 151 12.49 26.68 -9.10
CA MET A 151 13.86 26.21 -9.37
C MET A 151 14.87 27.34 -9.36
N ARG A 152 14.46 28.56 -9.73
CA ARG A 152 15.31 29.76 -9.59
C ARG A 152 15.68 30.08 -8.14
N ARG A 153 14.93 29.57 -7.16
CA ARG A 153 15.14 29.82 -5.72
C ARG A 153 15.74 28.62 -4.97
N ALA A 154 15.98 27.50 -5.65
CA ALA A 154 16.54 26.33 -4.99
C ALA A 154 18.01 26.57 -4.63
N SER A 155 18.33 26.50 -3.34
CA SER A 155 19.71 26.46 -2.85
C SER A 155 20.20 25.00 -2.87
N GLY A 156 21.14 24.68 -3.77
CA GLY A 156 21.73 23.34 -3.91
C GLY A 156 21.64 22.75 -5.32
N PRO A 157 22.03 21.47 -5.49
CA PRO A 157 21.94 20.77 -6.77
C PRO A 157 20.48 20.55 -7.13
N TRP A 158 19.92 21.53 -7.84
CA TRP A 158 18.51 21.57 -8.26
C TRP A 158 18.12 20.37 -9.15
N TRP A 159 19.10 19.66 -9.72
CA TRP A 159 18.91 18.45 -10.50
C TRP A 159 18.79 17.17 -9.68
N HIS A 160 18.94 17.21 -8.35
CA HIS A 160 18.71 16.05 -7.51
C HIS A 160 17.22 15.84 -7.23
N LEU A 161 16.77 14.59 -7.32
CA LEU A 161 15.46 14.20 -6.85
C LEU A 161 15.33 14.55 -5.36
N ARG A 162 14.18 15.11 -4.94
CA ARG A 162 13.96 15.47 -3.53
C ARG A 162 13.99 14.24 -2.61
N ARG A 163 13.60 13.09 -3.14
CA ARG A 163 13.60 11.79 -2.47
C ARG A 163 13.92 10.71 -3.50
N PRO A 164 15.21 10.41 -3.75
CA PRO A 164 15.61 9.49 -4.82
C PRO A 164 15.28 8.02 -4.54
N ARG A 165 14.96 7.67 -3.28
CA ARG A 165 14.59 6.30 -2.87
C ARG A 165 15.56 5.25 -3.44
N ARG A 166 16.87 5.50 -3.30
CA ARG A 166 17.96 4.62 -3.81
C ARG A 166 17.77 3.15 -3.45
N GLU A 167 17.25 2.90 -2.26
CA GLU A 167 16.82 1.58 -1.78
C GLU A 167 15.83 0.88 -2.72
N LEU A 168 14.71 1.55 -3.03
CA LEU A 168 13.71 1.05 -3.98
C LEU A 168 14.32 0.95 -5.38
N ALA A 169 15.12 1.94 -5.79
CA ALA A 169 15.80 1.96 -7.08
C ALA A 169 16.70 0.74 -7.29
N ALA A 170 17.59 0.46 -6.33
CA ALA A 170 18.51 -0.66 -6.38
C ALA A 170 17.75 -1.98 -6.47
N ARG A 171 16.69 -2.13 -5.66
CA ARG A 171 15.84 -3.32 -5.66
C ARG A 171 15.14 -3.56 -7.00
N LEU A 172 14.63 -2.50 -7.62
CA LEU A 172 14.00 -2.55 -8.95
C LEU A 172 15.00 -2.83 -10.08
N ALA A 173 16.28 -2.51 -9.86
CA ALA A 173 17.36 -2.67 -10.82
C ALA A 173 18.10 -4.02 -10.71
N GLU A 174 17.82 -4.83 -9.68
CA GLU A 174 18.46 -6.14 -9.52
C GLU A 174 18.18 -7.03 -10.74
N PRO A 175 19.24 -7.52 -11.43
CA PRO A 175 19.09 -8.40 -12.58
C PRO A 175 18.33 -9.67 -12.20
N ILE A 176 17.54 -10.20 -13.15
CA ILE A 176 16.82 -11.46 -12.96
C ILE A 176 17.85 -12.58 -12.80
N SER A 177 18.05 -13.04 -11.56
CA SER A 177 18.79 -14.26 -11.31
C SER A 177 17.88 -15.46 -11.63
N GLN A 178 18.14 -16.07 -12.78
CA GLN A 178 17.70 -17.41 -13.24
C GLN A 178 16.34 -17.59 -13.95
N GLU A 179 16.33 -18.63 -14.79
CA GLU A 179 15.46 -18.96 -15.92
C GLU A 179 13.96 -19.06 -15.59
N GLY A 180 13.11 -18.55 -16.50
CA GLY A 180 11.68 -18.84 -16.55
C GLY A 180 10.73 -17.93 -15.77
N ARG A 181 11.21 -16.95 -15.00
CA ARG A 181 10.34 -16.01 -14.26
C ARG A 181 9.98 -14.77 -15.10
N PRO A 182 8.73 -14.28 -15.04
CA PRO A 182 8.35 -13.03 -15.69
C PRO A 182 9.23 -11.88 -15.18
N PRO A 183 9.44 -10.81 -15.98
CA PRO A 183 10.27 -9.68 -15.57
C PRO A 183 9.77 -9.15 -14.23
N ASN A 184 10.70 -8.94 -13.27
CA ASN A 184 10.47 -8.42 -11.93
C ASN A 184 9.20 -7.55 -11.92
N THR A 185 8.17 -7.93 -11.19
CA THR A 185 6.99 -7.07 -11.07
C THR A 185 6.97 -6.41 -9.72
N VAL A 186 6.27 -5.29 -9.62
CA VAL A 186 5.95 -4.70 -8.34
C VAL A 186 4.47 -4.50 -8.20
N LEU A 187 4.00 -4.73 -6.99
CA LEU A 187 2.67 -4.37 -6.61
C LEU A 187 2.64 -2.86 -6.35
N ALA A 188 1.69 -2.16 -6.96
CA ALA A 188 1.50 -0.73 -6.79
C ALA A 188 0.04 -0.39 -6.52
N ARG A 189 -0.17 0.64 -5.69
CA ARG A 189 -1.47 1.23 -5.38
C ARG A 189 -1.39 2.74 -5.55
N PRO A 190 -2.31 3.38 -6.28
CA PRO A 190 -2.43 4.83 -6.24
C PRO A 190 -2.71 5.31 -4.82
N ALA A 191 -1.94 6.28 -4.32
CA ALA A 191 -2.09 6.87 -3.00
C ALA A 191 -3.48 7.49 -2.81
N LEU A 192 -4.12 7.97 -3.88
CA LEU A 192 -5.50 8.39 -3.90
C LEU A 192 -6.23 7.55 -4.94
N ALA A 193 -7.10 6.65 -4.48
CA ALA A 193 -7.97 5.85 -5.33
C ALA A 193 -9.25 5.50 -4.57
N ASP A 194 -10.34 5.44 -5.31
CA ASP A 194 -11.60 4.81 -4.92
C ASP A 194 -12.10 4.04 -6.16
N PRO A 195 -12.15 2.70 -6.13
CA PRO A 195 -12.01 1.83 -4.97
C PRO A 195 -10.56 1.70 -4.53
N HIS A 196 -10.37 0.94 -3.46
CA HIS A 196 -9.11 0.40 -3.05
C HIS A 196 -8.51 -0.51 -4.15
N LEU A 197 -7.60 0.04 -4.98
CA LEU A 197 -7.13 -0.61 -6.21
C LEU A 197 -5.63 -0.88 -6.18
N TYR A 198 -5.27 -2.15 -6.34
CA TYR A 198 -3.89 -2.53 -6.65
C TYR A 198 -3.73 -2.98 -8.11
N THR A 199 -2.50 -2.81 -8.60
CA THR A 199 -2.04 -3.26 -9.92
C THR A 199 -0.64 -3.85 -9.81
N VAL A 200 -0.29 -4.70 -10.77
CA VAL A 200 1.07 -5.16 -10.99
C VAL A 200 1.72 -4.29 -12.06
N LEU A 201 2.93 -3.81 -11.83
CA LEU A 201 3.70 -2.96 -12.75
C LEU A 201 5.06 -3.58 -13.03
N PRO A 202 5.67 -3.32 -14.21
CA PRO A 202 7.02 -3.79 -14.50
C PRO A 202 8.01 -3.12 -13.55
N ALA A 203 8.95 -3.89 -13.02
CA ALA A 203 10.11 -3.35 -12.34
C ALA A 203 11.09 -2.74 -13.34
N GLY A 204 12.08 -2.02 -12.79
CA GLY A 204 12.95 -1.14 -13.57
C GLY A 204 12.31 0.21 -13.92
N ALA A 205 11.00 0.37 -13.76
CA ALA A 205 10.33 1.65 -13.91
C ALA A 205 10.48 2.52 -12.64
N ARG A 206 10.28 3.83 -12.82
CA ARG A 206 10.09 4.77 -11.72
C ARG A 206 8.61 4.88 -11.38
N PHE A 207 8.33 5.09 -10.10
CA PHE A 207 6.98 5.27 -9.60
C PHE A 207 6.87 6.67 -9.00
N ASP A 208 5.83 7.41 -9.36
CA ASP A 208 5.56 8.71 -8.77
C ASP A 208 5.12 8.57 -7.30
N GLN A 209 5.31 9.62 -6.51
CA GLN A 209 4.87 9.70 -5.11
C GLN A 209 3.38 9.45 -4.89
N SER A 210 2.57 9.59 -5.95
CA SER A 210 1.17 9.21 -5.98
C SER A 210 0.97 7.69 -6.00
N LEU A 211 2.03 6.88 -5.92
CA LEU A 211 1.97 5.43 -5.78
C LEU A 211 2.62 4.98 -4.47
N VAL A 212 2.00 3.98 -3.84
CA VAL A 212 2.62 3.13 -2.83
C VAL A 212 3.01 1.83 -3.50
N VAL A 213 4.25 1.40 -3.32
CA VAL A 213 4.89 0.31 -4.05
C VAL A 213 5.42 -0.72 -3.08
N TRP A 214 5.17 -1.99 -3.37
CA TRP A 214 5.69 -3.15 -2.64
C TRP A 214 6.64 -3.92 -3.57
N PRO A 215 7.96 -3.85 -3.33
CA PRO A 215 8.90 -4.67 -4.07
C PRO A 215 8.75 -6.14 -3.67
N GLU A 216 8.89 -7.02 -4.65
CA GLU A 216 8.71 -8.48 -4.56
C GLU A 216 9.58 -9.21 -3.52
N ARG A 217 10.65 -8.58 -3.00
CA ARG A 217 11.39 -9.10 -1.84
C ARG A 217 11.51 -8.01 -0.79
N PRO A 218 10.94 -8.19 0.42
CA PRO A 218 11.26 -7.31 1.53
C PRO A 218 12.75 -7.41 1.85
N TRP A 219 13.32 -6.33 2.39
CA TRP A 219 14.70 -6.31 2.82
C TRP A 219 14.99 -7.49 3.73
N LEU A 220 16.06 -8.24 3.45
CA LEU A 220 16.63 -9.21 4.38
C LEU A 220 16.72 -8.54 5.76
N ILE A 221 15.90 -8.98 6.70
CA ILE A 221 16.17 -8.78 8.11
C ILE A 221 17.25 -9.81 8.42
N PRO A 222 18.47 -9.40 8.80
CA PRO A 222 19.52 -10.36 9.15
C PRO A 222 18.98 -11.35 10.20
N GLY A 223 19.01 -12.65 9.91
CA GLY A 223 18.58 -13.70 10.83
C GLY A 223 17.12 -14.19 10.72
N LYS A 224 16.30 -13.71 9.77
CA LYS A 224 15.02 -14.35 9.43
C LYS A 224 15.07 -14.93 8.02
N GLN A 225 14.67 -16.19 7.87
CA GLN A 225 14.57 -16.85 6.57
C GLN A 225 13.69 -16.04 5.64
N VAL A 226 14.15 -15.94 4.39
CA VAL A 226 13.53 -15.19 3.31
C VAL A 226 12.17 -15.79 3.03
N LEU A 227 11.10 -14.99 3.18
CA LEU A 227 9.81 -15.29 2.54
C LEU A 227 10.08 -15.38 1.03
N GLU A 228 10.02 -16.60 0.49
CA GLU A 228 10.23 -16.84 -0.93
C GLU A 228 9.12 -16.17 -1.75
N LEU A 229 9.47 -15.78 -2.97
CA LEU A 229 8.69 -14.92 -3.88
C LEU A 229 7.22 -15.31 -4.13
N ASP A 230 6.83 -16.55 -3.82
CA ASP A 230 5.42 -16.94 -3.83
C ASP A 230 4.59 -16.04 -2.89
N SER A 231 5.15 -15.65 -1.75
CA SER A 231 4.56 -14.73 -0.76
C SER A 231 4.08 -13.37 -1.30
N SER A 232 4.59 -12.91 -2.46
CA SER A 232 4.19 -11.63 -3.06
C SER A 232 2.74 -11.64 -3.52
N TRP A 233 2.26 -12.79 -4.00
CA TRP A 233 0.88 -12.99 -4.39
C TRP A 233 0.00 -13.20 -3.17
N ALA A 234 0.41 -13.99 -2.19
CA ALA A 234 -0.27 -14.04 -0.89
C ALA A 234 -0.51 -12.64 -0.28
N LEU A 235 0.53 -11.78 -0.27
CA LEU A 235 0.40 -10.40 0.17
C LEU A 235 -0.60 -9.61 -0.71
N PHE A 236 -0.52 -9.74 -2.04
CA PHE A 236 -1.49 -9.13 -2.94
C PHE A 236 -2.92 -9.53 -2.60
N GLY A 237 -3.17 -10.83 -2.40
CA GLY A 237 -4.48 -11.34 -2.01
C GLY A 237 -4.96 -10.79 -0.67
N CYS A 238 -4.08 -10.79 0.33
CA CYS A 238 -4.37 -10.19 1.64
C CYS A 238 -4.77 -8.71 1.50
N LEU A 239 -4.03 -7.94 0.70
CA LEU A 239 -4.29 -6.51 0.48
C LEU A 239 -5.57 -6.24 -0.33
N GLN A 240 -6.02 -7.17 -1.17
CA GLN A 240 -7.27 -7.08 -1.93
C GLN A 240 -8.51 -7.49 -1.10
N SER A 241 -8.31 -8.14 0.04
CA SER A 241 -9.41 -8.66 0.86
C SER A 241 -10.23 -7.55 1.54
N ASP A 242 -11.44 -7.92 1.94
CA ASP A 242 -12.30 -7.07 2.76
C ASP A 242 -11.67 -6.75 4.14
N VAL A 243 -10.87 -7.66 4.69
CA VAL A 243 -10.15 -7.42 5.95
C VAL A 243 -9.22 -6.21 5.81
N HIS A 244 -8.45 -6.13 4.73
CA HIS A 244 -7.60 -4.97 4.48
C HIS A 244 -8.42 -3.72 4.11
N ARG A 245 -9.51 -3.88 3.35
CA ARG A 245 -10.43 -2.78 3.01
C ARG A 245 -11.01 -2.14 4.27
N ILE A 246 -11.47 -2.93 5.23
CA ILE A 246 -12.02 -2.48 6.52
C ILE A 246 -10.96 -1.71 7.30
N TRP A 247 -9.74 -2.25 7.41
CA TRP A 247 -8.61 -1.57 8.05
C TRP A 247 -8.35 -0.19 7.44
N VAL A 248 -8.31 -0.13 6.11
CA VAL A 248 -8.06 1.11 5.36
C VAL A 248 -9.22 2.09 5.53
N GLY A 249 -10.46 1.62 5.43
CA GLY A 249 -11.65 2.44 5.65
C GLY A 249 -11.65 3.11 7.01
N ARG A 250 -11.12 2.42 8.03
CA ARG A 250 -11.07 2.96 9.40
C ARG A 250 -10.02 4.04 9.62
N PHE A 251 -8.83 3.90 9.03
CA PHE A 251 -7.66 4.75 9.31
C PHE A 251 -7.30 5.72 8.18
N THR A 252 -8.14 5.85 7.16
CA THR A 252 -7.94 6.85 6.11
C THR A 252 -8.86 8.04 6.31
N MET A 253 -8.31 9.23 6.09
CA MET A 253 -9.13 10.41 5.91
C MET A 253 -9.74 10.36 4.51
N ASN A 254 -11.07 10.27 4.43
CA ASN A 254 -11.80 10.38 3.16
C ASN A 254 -11.68 11.82 2.65
N PHE A 255 -10.86 12.05 1.63
CA PHE A 255 -10.75 13.35 0.97
C PHE A 255 -11.67 13.35 -0.25
N THR A 256 -12.81 14.06 -0.17
CA THR A 256 -13.74 14.21 -1.30
C THR A 256 -14.04 12.88 -2.01
N ARG A 257 -14.41 11.85 -1.23
CA ARG A 257 -14.69 10.46 -1.67
C ARG A 257 -13.49 9.58 -2.04
N LEU A 258 -12.27 10.10 -2.04
CA LEU A 258 -11.07 9.30 -2.32
C LEU A 258 -10.41 8.81 -1.04
N THR A 259 -9.99 7.55 -1.04
CA THR A 259 -9.23 6.93 0.04
C THR A 259 -7.75 7.25 -0.12
N ARG A 260 -7.21 8.06 0.82
CA ARG A 260 -5.78 8.36 0.89
C ARG A 260 -5.01 7.27 1.62
N TYR A 261 -4.28 6.45 0.88
CA TYR A 261 -3.41 5.42 1.44
C TYR A 261 -1.98 5.90 1.57
N THR A 262 -1.34 5.48 2.64
CA THR A 262 0.03 5.88 2.95
C THR A 262 0.86 4.67 3.35
N VAL A 263 2.18 4.81 3.26
CA VAL A 263 3.12 3.80 3.79
C VAL A 263 2.88 3.54 5.28
N LYS A 264 2.52 4.57 6.06
CA LYS A 264 2.25 4.41 7.49
C LYS A 264 1.06 3.49 7.76
N LEU A 265 0.00 3.63 6.95
CA LEU A 265 -1.21 2.82 7.06
C LEU A 265 -0.94 1.33 6.79
N PHE A 266 -0.14 1.03 5.77
CA PHE A 266 0.31 -0.34 5.54
C PHE A 266 1.21 -0.83 6.69
N GLN A 267 2.12 0.02 7.16
CA GLN A 267 3.03 -0.32 8.25
C GLN A 267 2.30 -0.58 9.58
N SER A 268 1.07 -0.11 9.75
CA SER A 268 0.25 -0.41 10.92
C SER A 268 -0.66 -1.62 10.76
N PHE A 269 -0.83 -2.15 9.54
CA PHE A 269 -1.74 -3.26 9.24
C PHE A 269 -1.21 -4.61 9.77
N PRO A 270 -1.91 -5.29 10.68
CA PRO A 270 -1.47 -6.59 11.17
C PRO A 270 -1.71 -7.66 10.11
N LEU A 271 -0.67 -8.06 9.37
CA LEU A 271 -0.73 -9.16 8.39
C LEU A 271 -1.07 -10.50 9.07
N PRO A 272 -1.65 -11.50 8.40
CA PRO A 272 -1.77 -12.84 8.96
C PRO A 272 -0.40 -13.45 9.22
N GLU A 273 -0.32 -14.44 10.11
CA GLU A 273 0.94 -15.11 10.47
C GLU A 273 1.43 -16.05 9.35
N ASP A 274 0.48 -16.73 8.70
CA ASP A 274 0.71 -17.64 7.60
C ASP A 274 0.16 -17.04 6.30
N LEU A 275 0.99 -16.24 5.63
CA LEU A 275 0.65 -15.74 4.29
C LEU A 275 0.71 -16.87 3.25
N ASP A 276 1.55 -17.89 3.44
CA ASP A 276 1.77 -18.95 2.46
C ASP A 276 0.51 -19.79 2.25
N ALA A 277 -0.33 -19.94 3.27
CA ALA A 277 -1.67 -20.52 3.17
C ALA A 277 -2.57 -19.84 2.11
N LEU A 278 -2.28 -18.59 1.73
CA LEU A 278 -3.02 -17.86 0.70
C LEU A 278 -2.57 -18.21 -0.72
N GLN A 279 -1.43 -18.88 -0.91
CA GLN A 279 -0.78 -18.96 -2.22
C GLN A 279 -1.64 -19.65 -3.28
N ASP A 280 -2.29 -20.75 -2.93
CA ASP A 280 -3.15 -21.51 -3.83
C ASP A 280 -4.40 -20.70 -4.24
N VAL A 281 -5.00 -20.02 -3.27
CA VAL A 281 -6.21 -19.23 -3.50
C VAL A 281 -5.89 -18.01 -4.32
N VAL A 282 -4.77 -17.32 -4.04
CA VAL A 282 -4.35 -16.19 -4.84
C VAL A 282 -3.93 -16.63 -6.23
N THR A 283 -3.28 -17.79 -6.39
CA THR A 283 -2.93 -18.28 -7.71
C THR A 283 -4.16 -18.54 -8.57
N ARG A 284 -5.23 -19.09 -8.00
CA ARG A 284 -6.54 -19.16 -8.68
C ARG A 284 -7.17 -17.79 -8.91
N ALA A 285 -6.95 -16.83 -8.01
CA ALA A 285 -7.33 -15.43 -8.20
C ALA A 285 -6.39 -14.66 -9.16
N LYS A 286 -5.26 -15.20 -9.64
CA LYS A 286 -4.48 -14.55 -10.71
C LYS A 286 -5.29 -14.51 -12.00
N ASP A 287 -6.11 -15.53 -12.23
CA ASP A 287 -7.10 -15.54 -13.32
C ASP A 287 -8.11 -14.38 -13.17
N PHE A 288 -8.33 -13.88 -11.96
CA PHE A 288 -9.13 -12.68 -11.71
C PHE A 288 -8.42 -11.40 -12.14
N ASP A 289 -7.10 -11.25 -11.95
CA ASP A 289 -6.37 -10.10 -12.51
C ASP A 289 -6.30 -10.19 -14.04
N ALA A 290 -6.13 -11.39 -14.60
CA ALA A 290 -6.27 -11.63 -16.04
C ALA A 290 -7.67 -11.25 -16.55
N THR A 291 -8.73 -11.57 -15.79
CA THR A 291 -10.12 -11.18 -16.06
C THR A 291 -10.33 -9.66 -15.93
N ARG A 292 -9.71 -9.00 -14.95
CA ARG A 292 -9.71 -7.52 -14.82
C ARG A 292 -8.98 -6.87 -15.99
N GLN A 293 -7.85 -7.41 -16.40
CA GLN A 293 -7.10 -6.93 -17.57
C GLN A 293 -7.86 -7.16 -18.87
N LEU A 294 -8.61 -8.26 -18.98
CA LEU A 294 -9.48 -8.55 -20.13
C LEU A 294 -10.68 -7.59 -20.17
N ALA A 295 -11.40 -7.41 -19.06
CA ALA A 295 -12.47 -6.41 -18.93
C ALA A 295 -11.98 -4.99 -19.25
N LYS A 296 -10.71 -4.71 -18.98
CA LYS A 296 -10.07 -3.43 -19.31
C LYS A 296 -9.76 -3.27 -20.80
N LYS A 297 -9.40 -4.35 -21.53
CA LYS A 297 -9.33 -4.34 -23.00
C LYS A 297 -10.70 -4.09 -23.64
N GLU A 298 -11.78 -4.40 -22.93
CA GLU A 298 -13.17 -4.12 -23.31
C GLU A 298 -13.63 -2.71 -22.88
N GLY A 299 -12.73 -1.84 -22.39
CA GLY A 299 -13.03 -0.46 -22.03
C GLY A 299 -13.65 -0.28 -20.64
N VAL A 300 -13.72 -1.33 -19.81
CA VAL A 300 -14.17 -1.23 -18.43
C VAL A 300 -13.06 -0.62 -17.58
N THR A 301 -13.25 0.64 -17.18
CA THR A 301 -12.31 1.31 -16.29
C THR A 301 -12.20 0.54 -14.95
N PRO A 302 -11.04 0.53 -14.28
CA PRO A 302 -10.90 -0.01 -12.92
C PRO A 302 -11.94 0.54 -11.93
N ALA A 303 -12.38 1.79 -12.11
CA ALA A 303 -13.46 2.41 -11.35
C ALA A 303 -14.86 1.87 -11.72
N ALA A 304 -15.06 1.30 -12.90
CA ALA A 304 -16.31 0.60 -13.27
C ALA A 304 -16.35 -0.83 -12.71
N LEU A 305 -15.22 -1.55 -12.73
CA LEU A 305 -15.05 -2.84 -12.04
C LEU A 305 -15.28 -2.73 -10.53
N ALA A 306 -14.86 -1.61 -9.93
CA ALA A 306 -15.12 -1.28 -8.55
C ALA A 306 -16.59 -1.15 -8.14
N ARG A 307 -17.41 -0.62 -9.05
CA ARG A 307 -18.76 -0.11 -8.77
C ARG A 307 -19.85 -1.13 -9.12
N GLY A 308 -19.51 -2.41 -9.12
CA GLY A 308 -20.48 -3.49 -9.35
C GLY A 308 -20.57 -4.01 -10.79
N GLY A 309 -19.67 -3.59 -11.69
CA GLY A 309 -19.52 -4.21 -13.03
C GLY A 309 -18.71 -5.51 -13.03
N GLN A 310 -18.63 -6.22 -11.90
CA GLN A 310 -17.85 -7.45 -11.81
C GLN A 310 -18.67 -8.64 -12.30
N SER A 311 -18.06 -9.51 -13.10
CA SER A 311 -18.70 -10.78 -13.46
C SER A 311 -19.01 -11.60 -12.20
N LYS A 312 -20.01 -12.49 -12.26
CA LYS A 312 -20.31 -13.41 -11.15
C LYS A 312 -19.07 -14.23 -10.72
N ALA A 313 -18.23 -14.60 -11.70
CA ALA A 313 -16.96 -15.27 -11.45
C ALA A 313 -16.00 -14.39 -10.63
N ALA A 314 -15.94 -13.10 -10.94
CA ALA A 314 -15.13 -12.13 -10.21
C ALA A 314 -15.58 -11.99 -8.74
N MET A 315 -16.87 -11.79 -8.50
CA MET A 315 -17.42 -11.73 -7.15
C MET A 315 -17.19 -13.02 -6.36
N SER A 316 -17.34 -14.18 -7.00
CA SER A 316 -17.07 -15.49 -6.39
C SER A 316 -15.60 -15.66 -6.01
N ALA A 317 -14.67 -15.22 -6.86
CA ALA A 317 -13.25 -15.29 -6.57
C ALA A 317 -12.86 -14.39 -5.39
N LEU A 318 -13.41 -13.17 -5.34
CA LEU A 318 -13.21 -12.27 -4.20
C LEU A 318 -13.77 -12.85 -2.90
N ALA A 319 -14.96 -13.48 -2.94
CA ALA A 319 -15.52 -14.15 -1.77
C ALA A 319 -14.63 -15.31 -1.28
N GLN A 320 -14.10 -16.13 -2.19
CA GLN A 320 -13.15 -17.19 -1.85
C GLN A 320 -11.85 -16.64 -1.26
N LEU A 321 -11.34 -15.54 -1.81
CA LEU A 321 -10.17 -14.85 -1.28
C LEU A 321 -10.41 -14.34 0.14
N ASN A 322 -11.57 -13.72 0.40
CA ASN A 322 -11.93 -13.25 1.74
C ASN A 322 -11.99 -14.39 2.76
N VAL A 323 -12.59 -15.53 2.41
CA VAL A 323 -12.60 -16.73 3.26
C VAL A 323 -11.18 -17.20 3.56
N ALA A 324 -10.31 -17.28 2.55
CA ALA A 324 -8.93 -17.71 2.73
C ALA A 324 -8.12 -16.75 3.62
N VAL A 325 -8.29 -15.44 3.43
CA VAL A 325 -7.62 -14.43 4.27
C VAL A 325 -8.08 -14.51 5.72
N ARG A 326 -9.38 -14.67 5.97
CA ARG A 326 -9.90 -14.92 7.33
C ARG A 326 -9.30 -16.18 7.94
N ALA A 327 -9.24 -17.28 7.19
CA ALA A 327 -8.62 -18.52 7.65
C ALA A 327 -7.12 -18.34 7.98
N ALA A 328 -6.38 -17.53 7.22
CA ALA A 328 -4.98 -17.21 7.52
C ALA A 328 -4.79 -16.37 8.81
N TYR A 329 -5.85 -15.70 9.27
CA TYR A 329 -5.91 -15.08 10.60
C TYR A 329 -6.40 -16.05 11.70
N GLY A 330 -6.75 -17.29 11.36
CA GLY A 330 -7.37 -18.26 12.27
C GLY A 330 -8.86 -17.99 12.52
N TRP A 331 -9.54 -17.21 11.66
CA TRP A 331 -10.96 -16.91 11.79
C TRP A 331 -11.77 -17.91 10.97
N HIS A 332 -12.72 -18.58 11.62
CA HIS A 332 -13.59 -19.60 11.01
C HIS A 332 -15.01 -19.09 10.73
N ASP A 333 -15.31 -17.87 11.15
CA ASP A 333 -16.57 -17.17 10.99
C ASP A 333 -16.43 -15.94 10.09
N GLU A 334 -17.55 -15.25 9.87
CA GLU A 334 -17.64 -14.02 9.09
C GLU A 334 -17.93 -12.85 10.04
N PRO A 335 -16.91 -12.33 10.75
CA PRO A 335 -17.09 -11.18 11.63
C PRO A 335 -17.53 -9.97 10.81
N ASP A 336 -18.37 -9.13 11.40
CA ASP A 336 -18.73 -7.85 10.80
C ASP A 336 -17.54 -6.86 10.80
N GLU A 337 -17.76 -5.63 10.31
CA GLU A 337 -16.68 -4.64 10.22
C GLU A 337 -16.12 -4.25 11.60
N GLU A 338 -16.96 -4.20 12.63
CA GLU A 338 -16.57 -3.79 13.98
C GLU A 338 -15.76 -4.89 14.68
N GLU A 339 -16.26 -6.12 14.61
CA GLU A 339 -15.57 -7.29 15.15
C GLU A 339 -14.24 -7.54 14.40
N THR A 340 -14.22 -7.39 13.08
CA THR A 340 -12.98 -7.46 12.29
C THR A 340 -11.93 -6.48 12.82
N MET A 341 -12.34 -5.23 13.08
CA MET A 341 -11.44 -4.21 13.62
C MET A 341 -10.92 -4.55 15.02
N LEU A 342 -11.76 -5.09 15.90
CA LEU A 342 -11.36 -5.54 17.23
C LEU A 342 -10.33 -6.69 17.16
N ARG A 343 -10.56 -7.68 16.29
CA ARG A 343 -9.63 -8.80 16.10
C ARG A 343 -8.29 -8.34 15.54
N LEU A 344 -8.29 -7.45 14.54
CA LEU A 344 -7.05 -6.85 14.02
C LEU A 344 -6.32 -6.04 15.10
N ALA A 345 -7.06 -5.32 15.94
CA ALA A 345 -6.48 -4.59 17.07
C ALA A 345 -5.72 -5.52 18.02
N HIS A 346 -6.35 -6.62 18.40
CA HIS A 346 -5.80 -7.59 19.33
C HIS A 346 -4.55 -8.27 18.75
N ILE A 347 -4.58 -8.66 17.46
CA ILE A 347 -3.38 -9.20 16.78
C ILE A 347 -2.25 -8.17 16.77
N ARG A 348 -2.58 -6.91 16.52
CA ARG A 348 -1.57 -5.85 16.47
C ARG A 348 -0.90 -5.64 17.83
N THR A 349 -1.65 -5.65 18.93
CA THR A 349 -1.09 -5.43 20.28
C THR A 349 -0.29 -6.60 20.79
N THR A 350 -0.77 -7.82 20.58
CA THR A 350 -0.07 -9.05 20.98
C THR A 350 1.25 -9.22 20.23
N ARG A 351 1.32 -8.75 18.98
CA ARG A 351 2.56 -8.78 18.18
C ARG A 351 3.43 -7.54 18.32
N PHE A 352 2.96 -6.51 19.03
CA PHE A 352 3.75 -5.32 19.27
C PHE A 352 4.72 -5.59 20.43
N ASP A 353 5.99 -5.81 20.10
CA ASP A 353 7.04 -5.90 21.11
C ASP A 353 7.34 -4.49 21.65
N TYR A 354 6.54 -4.03 22.63
CA TYR A 354 6.68 -2.72 23.26
C TYR A 354 8.05 -2.50 23.92
N THR A 355 8.85 -3.56 24.09
CA THR A 355 10.11 -3.53 24.83
C THR A 355 11.30 -2.92 24.06
N LYS A 356 11.17 -2.64 22.75
CA LYS A 356 12.32 -2.26 21.89
C LYS A 356 12.36 -0.83 21.34
N SER A 357 11.48 0.08 21.78
CA SER A 357 11.36 1.42 21.17
C SER A 357 12.04 2.58 21.93
N THR A 358 12.84 2.33 22.97
CA THR A 358 13.44 3.39 23.82
C THR A 358 14.96 3.58 23.70
N THR A 359 15.56 3.16 22.59
CA THR A 359 16.96 3.48 22.23
C THR A 359 17.00 4.03 20.82
#